data_AF-K3ZF19-F1
#
_entry.id   AF-K3ZF19-F1
#
_cell.length_a   1.000
_cell.length_b   1.000
_cell.length_c   1.000
_cell.angle_alpha   90.00
_cell.angle_beta   90.00
_cell.angle_gamma   90.00
#
_symmetry.space_group_name_H-M   'P 1'
#
loop_
_entity.id
_entity.type
_entity.pdbx_description
1 polymer ?
#
loop_
_entity_poly.entity_id
_entity_poly.type
_entity_poly.pdbx_seq_one_letter_code
_entity_poly.pdbx_strand_id
1 'polypeptide(L)'
;MEANGTQEPPPRRSLGVDHESLQQPQSDPKRKGGWITFPFLGVAMMGLGVATSGALNNLVVYLIKEYNVPSVDAAQISNIVAGCLSLAPVAGAIVADAFFGCYPVVAVSMAFSTLSLVVFTLTASLRGLRPAPCQPGDGAGPCQPASAGQMAALYAGVFLMCVSAAGSRFNQATMGADQFDDPADRDVLFNWFFIFFYASSVLASTVIVYVQDTVSWTLGFGVSGAASVVGLAALLAGARYYRRPAVRGSPFTGLARVAVAAARKRKVNVATSGELKFYHGPRRSGDGDDKAGNGETDQAPSDSF
;
A
#
# COMPACT_ATOMS: atom_id res chain seq x y z
N MET A 1 11.43 -27.73 85.52
CA MET A 1 12.26 -26.88 84.65
C MET A 1 12.33 -27.56 83.30
N GLU A 2 11.77 -26.87 82.29
CA GLU A 2 12.15 -26.93 80.86
C GLU A 2 12.01 -28.29 80.11
N ALA A 3 11.53 -28.37 78.88
CA ALA A 3 10.97 -27.40 77.95
C ALA A 3 10.12 -28.18 76.93
N ASN A 4 8.95 -27.62 76.61
CA ASN A 4 8.06 -28.09 75.55
C ASN A 4 8.55 -27.48 74.23
N GLY A 5 9.26 -28.28 73.42
CA GLY A 5 9.82 -27.85 72.14
C GLY A 5 8.81 -27.94 71.01
N THR A 6 8.29 -26.79 70.60
CA THR A 6 7.49 -26.57 69.39
C THR A 6 8.23 -26.96 68.11
N GLN A 7 7.54 -27.69 67.24
CA GLN A 7 8.02 -28.17 65.95
C GLN A 7 7.94 -27.03 64.91
N GLU A 8 9.09 -26.57 64.40
CA GLU A 8 9.15 -25.62 63.28
C GLU A 8 8.73 -26.28 61.95
N PRO A 9 7.91 -25.62 61.11
CA PRO A 9 7.64 -26.08 59.75
C PRO A 9 8.80 -25.75 58.79
N PRO A 10 9.03 -26.56 57.74
CA PRO A 10 10.12 -26.35 56.80
C PRO A 10 9.92 -25.08 55.95
N PRO A 11 11.00 -24.48 55.43
CA PRO A 11 10.91 -23.24 54.67
C PRO A 11 10.16 -23.43 53.36
N ARG A 12 9.22 -22.52 53.08
CA ARG A 12 8.54 -22.44 51.78
C ARG A 12 9.58 -22.14 50.70
N ARG A 13 9.77 -23.09 49.78
CA ARG A 13 10.49 -22.89 48.52
C ARG A 13 9.74 -21.82 47.71
N SER A 14 10.30 -20.62 47.60
CA SER A 14 9.81 -19.63 46.64
C SER A 14 10.06 -20.18 45.23
N LEU A 15 8.99 -20.51 44.52
CA LEU A 15 9.03 -20.68 43.07
C LEU A 15 9.31 -19.30 42.47
N GLY A 16 10.59 -18.93 42.43
CA GLY A 16 11.07 -17.94 41.49
C GLY A 16 10.76 -18.48 40.10
N VAL A 17 9.88 -17.80 39.39
CA VAL A 17 9.69 -18.04 37.97
C VAL A 17 10.94 -17.46 37.31
N ASP A 18 11.95 -18.30 37.14
CA ASP A 18 13.14 -17.97 36.37
C ASP A 18 12.69 -17.71 34.93
N HIS A 19 12.62 -16.43 34.57
CA HIS A 19 12.16 -15.96 33.26
C HIS A 19 13.23 -16.18 32.16
N GLU A 20 14.12 -17.16 32.35
CA GLU A 20 15.32 -17.39 31.54
C GLU A 20 15.29 -18.72 30.74
N SER A 21 14.09 -19.25 30.45
CA SER A 21 13.97 -20.49 29.66
C SER A 21 12.90 -20.43 28.57
N LEU A 22 13.05 -19.52 27.60
CA LEU A 22 12.48 -19.67 26.25
C LEU A 22 13.48 -19.23 25.17
N GLN A 23 14.77 -19.53 25.35
CA GLN A 23 15.68 -19.57 24.21
C GLN A 23 15.58 -20.95 23.58
N GLN A 24 14.51 -21.16 22.82
CA GLN A 24 14.44 -22.27 21.88
C GLN A 24 15.65 -22.17 20.94
N PRO A 25 16.40 -23.26 20.68
CA PRO A 25 17.42 -23.24 19.66
C PRO A 25 16.69 -23.09 18.33
N GLN A 26 16.64 -21.86 17.80
CA GLN A 26 16.17 -21.62 16.46
C GLN A 26 17.11 -22.32 15.48
N SER A 27 16.69 -23.47 14.98
CA SER A 27 17.20 -24.03 13.74
C SER A 27 17.15 -22.93 12.67
N ASP A 28 18.31 -22.44 12.26
CA ASP A 28 18.53 -21.24 11.43
C ASP A 28 17.64 -21.27 10.17
N PRO A 29 16.45 -20.64 10.18
CA PRO A 29 15.56 -20.67 9.04
C PRO A 29 16.07 -19.60 8.08
N LYS A 30 16.87 -20.00 7.08
CA LYS A 30 17.42 -19.15 5.98
C LYS A 30 17.04 -17.69 6.13
N ARG A 31 17.91 -16.89 6.76
CA ARG A 31 17.70 -15.47 7.07
C ARG A 31 17.07 -14.74 5.87
N LYS A 32 15.76 -14.43 5.95
CA LYS A 32 15.02 -13.70 4.91
C LYS A 32 15.17 -12.19 5.12
N GLY A 33 15.12 -11.43 4.02
CA GLY A 33 15.34 -9.99 4.01
C GLY A 33 16.81 -9.61 3.80
N GLY A 34 17.14 -8.35 4.08
CA GLY A 34 18.47 -7.77 3.90
C GLY A 34 18.79 -7.37 2.45
N TRP A 35 20.02 -6.93 2.23
CA TRP A 35 20.47 -6.35 0.95
C TRP A 35 20.34 -7.27 -0.27
N ILE A 36 20.18 -8.58 -0.09
CA ILE A 36 19.87 -9.51 -1.20
C ILE A 36 18.54 -9.20 -1.91
N THR A 37 17.59 -8.54 -1.21
CA THR A 37 16.29 -8.16 -1.78
C THR A 37 16.35 -6.87 -2.58
N PHE A 38 17.39 -6.05 -2.36
CA PHE A 38 17.56 -4.72 -2.94
C PHE A 38 17.46 -4.67 -4.47
N PRO A 39 18.19 -5.50 -5.26
CA PRO A 39 18.11 -5.42 -6.72
C PRO A 39 16.70 -5.75 -7.25
N PHE A 40 16.02 -6.75 -6.66
CA PHE A 40 14.65 -7.10 -7.04
C PHE A 40 13.67 -5.97 -6.75
N LEU A 41 13.79 -5.34 -5.58
CA LEU A 41 13.00 -4.19 -5.18
C LEU A 41 13.26 -2.98 -6.08
N GLY A 42 14.52 -2.66 -6.37
CA GLY A 42 14.89 -1.54 -7.23
C GLY A 42 14.31 -1.67 -8.64
N VAL A 43 14.47 -2.85 -9.26
CA VAL A 43 13.89 -3.12 -10.60
C VAL A 43 12.36 -3.06 -10.56
N ALA A 44 11.73 -3.60 -9.52
CA ALA A 44 10.27 -3.53 -9.37
C ALA A 44 9.76 -2.08 -9.21
N MET A 45 10.43 -1.27 -8.38
CA MET A 45 10.10 0.15 -8.17
C MET A 45 10.28 0.96 -9.45
N MET A 46 11.42 0.80 -10.13
CA MET A 46 11.67 1.49 -11.39
C MET A 46 10.68 1.07 -12.47
N GLY A 47 10.41 -0.24 -12.61
CA GLY A 47 9.47 -0.78 -13.57
C GLY A 47 8.05 -0.24 -13.36
N LEU A 48 7.54 -0.25 -12.12
CA LEU A 48 6.22 0.31 -11.83
C LEU A 48 6.19 1.84 -12.01
N GLY A 49 7.25 2.54 -11.63
CA GLY A 49 7.37 3.99 -11.78
C GLY A 49 7.31 4.41 -13.24
N VAL A 50 8.13 3.80 -14.10
CA VAL A 50 8.14 4.04 -15.56
C VAL A 50 6.80 3.65 -16.18
N ALA A 51 6.19 2.56 -15.74
CA ALA A 51 4.88 2.12 -16.21
C ALA A 51 3.77 3.15 -15.92
N THR A 52 3.68 3.59 -14.67
CA THR A 52 2.65 4.52 -14.21
C THR A 52 2.84 5.91 -14.82
N SER A 53 4.05 6.46 -14.71
CA SER A 53 4.36 7.78 -15.26
C SER A 53 4.34 7.76 -16.79
N GLY A 54 4.82 6.70 -17.44
CA GLY A 54 4.78 6.57 -18.89
C GLY A 54 3.37 6.54 -19.45
N ALA A 55 2.42 5.90 -18.76
CA ALA A 55 1.01 5.91 -19.18
C ALA A 55 0.33 7.27 -18.99
N LEU A 56 0.69 8.02 -17.93
CA LEU A 56 -0.13 9.11 -17.42
C LEU A 56 0.45 10.51 -17.65
N ASN A 57 1.78 10.66 -17.73
CA ASN A 57 2.42 11.98 -17.84
C ASN A 57 2.03 12.71 -19.14
N ASN A 58 1.75 11.96 -20.21
CA ASN A 58 1.31 12.52 -21.50
C ASN A 58 -0.17 12.28 -21.81
N LEU A 59 -0.99 11.91 -20.81
CA LEU A 59 -2.38 11.52 -21.02
C LEU A 59 -3.23 12.63 -21.64
N VAL A 60 -3.03 13.89 -21.23
CA VAL A 60 -3.74 15.05 -21.79
C VAL A 60 -3.49 15.16 -23.29
N VAL A 61 -2.22 15.03 -23.71
CA VAL A 61 -1.84 15.12 -25.12
C VAL A 61 -2.39 13.93 -25.89
N TYR A 62 -2.40 12.73 -25.31
CA TYR A 62 -3.02 11.55 -25.92
C TYR A 62 -4.52 11.74 -26.16
N LEU A 63 -5.24 12.27 -25.17
CA LEU A 63 -6.68 12.57 -25.28
C LEU A 63 -6.97 13.59 -26.38
N ILE A 64 -6.15 14.63 -26.49
CA ILE A 64 -6.33 15.69 -27.49
C ILE A 64 -5.97 15.18 -28.90
N LYS A 65 -4.79 14.59 -29.07
CA LYS A 65 -4.26 14.21 -30.39
C LYS A 65 -4.89 12.95 -30.98
N GLU A 66 -5.14 11.93 -30.16
CA GLU A 66 -5.59 10.62 -30.65
C GLU A 66 -7.08 10.40 -30.45
N TYR A 67 -7.70 11.05 -29.44
CA TYR A 67 -9.12 10.89 -29.13
C TYR A 67 -9.97 12.11 -29.48
N ASN A 68 -9.38 13.18 -30.01
CA ASN A 68 -10.04 14.44 -30.39
C ASN A 68 -10.85 15.06 -29.24
N VAL A 69 -10.39 14.88 -28.00
CA VAL A 69 -11.05 15.45 -26.81
C VAL A 69 -10.67 16.93 -26.70
N PRO A 70 -11.63 17.83 -26.45
CA PRO A 70 -11.33 19.24 -26.20
C PRO A 70 -10.34 19.42 -25.06
N SER A 71 -9.41 20.38 -25.18
CA SER A 71 -8.31 20.56 -24.21
C SER A 71 -8.78 20.79 -22.76
N VAL A 72 -9.92 21.48 -22.58
CA VAL A 72 -10.52 21.72 -21.25
C VAL A 72 -10.99 20.42 -20.61
N ASP A 73 -11.70 19.58 -21.38
CA ASP A 73 -12.19 18.29 -20.90
C ASP A 73 -11.04 17.32 -20.64
N ALA A 74 -10.03 17.31 -21.51
CA ALA A 74 -8.83 16.49 -21.34
C ALA A 74 -8.06 16.84 -20.04
N ALA A 75 -7.93 18.13 -19.73
CA ALA A 75 -7.33 18.59 -18.49
C ALA A 75 -8.17 18.18 -17.26
N GLN A 76 -9.50 18.30 -17.35
CA GLN A 76 -10.39 17.87 -16.27
C GLN A 76 -10.29 16.36 -16.01
N ILE A 77 -10.29 15.54 -17.07
CA ILE A 77 -10.09 14.09 -16.96
C ILE A 77 -8.75 13.80 -16.27
N SER A 78 -7.67 14.44 -16.71
CA SER A 78 -6.35 14.24 -16.13
C SER A 78 -6.28 14.64 -14.64
N ASN A 79 -6.98 15.71 -14.25
CA ASN A 79 -7.07 16.13 -12.85
C ASN A 79 -7.82 15.11 -11.98
N ILE A 80 -8.91 14.53 -12.49
CA ILE A 80 -9.64 13.46 -11.80
C ILE A 80 -8.72 12.25 -11.61
N VAL A 81 -8.01 11.85 -12.67
CA VAL A 81 -7.03 10.74 -12.60
C VAL A 81 -5.94 11.03 -11.57
N ALA A 82 -5.35 12.23 -11.56
CA ALA A 82 -4.35 12.63 -10.58
C ALA A 82 -4.89 12.57 -9.13
N GLY A 83 -6.15 12.96 -8.92
CA GLY A 83 -6.85 12.80 -7.64
C GLY A 83 -6.96 11.33 -7.23
N CYS A 84 -7.39 10.45 -8.13
CA CYS A 84 -7.48 9.01 -7.89
C CYS A 84 -6.11 8.41 -7.52
N LEU A 85 -5.05 8.76 -8.25
CA LEU A 85 -3.68 8.27 -8.00
C LEU A 85 -3.12 8.74 -6.65
N SER A 86 -3.62 9.86 -6.12
CA SER A 86 -3.20 10.39 -4.82
C SER A 86 -3.92 9.71 -3.67
N LEU A 87 -5.18 9.30 -3.86
CA LEU A 87 -6.00 8.64 -2.84
C LEU A 87 -5.83 7.12 -2.82
N ALA A 88 -5.63 6.48 -3.98
CA ALA A 88 -5.53 5.04 -4.10
C ALA A 88 -4.46 4.41 -3.18
N PRO A 89 -3.23 4.97 -3.06
CA PRO A 89 -2.21 4.41 -2.16
C PRO A 89 -2.67 4.32 -0.70
N VAL A 90 -3.50 5.26 -0.23
CA VAL A 90 -4.06 5.23 1.13
C VAL A 90 -5.00 4.03 1.29
N ALA A 91 -5.90 3.83 0.32
CA ALA A 91 -6.81 2.67 0.34
C ALA A 91 -6.04 1.35 0.30
N GLY A 92 -5.01 1.25 -0.54
CA GLY A 92 -4.18 0.05 -0.59
C GLY A 92 -3.37 -0.18 0.68
N ALA A 93 -2.89 0.87 1.35
CA ALA A 93 -2.21 0.74 2.64
C ALA A 93 -3.15 0.18 3.72
N ILE A 94 -4.39 0.67 3.78
CA ILE A 94 -5.42 0.14 4.69
C ILE A 94 -5.66 -1.35 4.43
N VAL A 95 -5.77 -1.76 3.17
CA VAL A 95 -5.98 -3.16 2.78
C VAL A 95 -4.78 -4.04 3.14
N ALA A 96 -3.56 -3.55 2.92
CA ALA A 96 -2.33 -4.25 3.28
C ALA A 96 -2.22 -4.44 4.80
N ASP A 97 -2.41 -3.38 5.57
CA ASP A 97 -2.28 -3.41 7.03
C ASP A 97 -3.37 -4.25 7.71
N ALA A 98 -4.58 -4.27 7.15
CA ALA A 98 -5.73 -4.98 7.73
C ALA A 98 -5.78 -6.48 7.40
N PHE A 99 -5.38 -6.90 6.19
CA PHE A 99 -5.73 -8.24 5.70
C PHE A 99 -4.54 -9.03 5.13
N PHE A 100 -3.76 -8.45 4.21
CA PHE A 100 -2.88 -9.25 3.33
C PHE A 100 -1.38 -9.02 3.55
N GLY A 101 -0.99 -7.91 4.18
CA GLY A 101 0.39 -7.42 4.22
C GLY A 101 0.80 -6.75 2.90
N CYS A 102 1.99 -6.14 2.89
CA CYS A 102 2.42 -5.30 1.76
C CYS A 102 2.74 -6.11 0.49
N TYR A 103 3.46 -7.24 0.61
CA TYR A 103 3.90 -8.02 -0.56
C TYR A 103 2.77 -8.39 -1.55
N PRO A 104 1.67 -9.06 -1.14
CA PRO A 104 0.63 -9.44 -2.10
C PRO A 104 -0.09 -8.23 -2.69
N VAL A 105 -0.28 -7.15 -1.92
CA VAL A 105 -0.90 -5.92 -2.41
C VAL A 105 -0.04 -5.24 -3.48
N VAL A 106 1.28 -5.18 -3.27
CA VAL A 106 2.25 -4.68 -4.26
C VAL A 106 2.24 -5.57 -5.52
N ALA A 107 2.28 -6.89 -5.35
CA ALA A 107 2.32 -7.83 -6.49
C ALA A 107 1.05 -7.73 -7.37
N VAL A 108 -0.12 -7.65 -6.75
CA VAL A 108 -1.40 -7.46 -7.44
C VAL A 108 -1.45 -6.11 -8.14
N SER A 109 -0.98 -5.04 -7.48
CA SER A 109 -0.86 -3.71 -8.06
C SER A 109 -0.02 -3.71 -9.34
N MET A 110 1.14 -4.35 -9.32
CA MET A 110 2.01 -4.45 -10.51
C MET A 110 1.38 -5.28 -11.64
N ALA A 111 0.59 -6.32 -11.31
CA ALA A 111 -0.20 -7.05 -12.31
C ALA A 111 -1.27 -6.16 -12.95
N PHE A 112 -1.98 -5.34 -12.17
CA PHE A 112 -2.91 -4.33 -12.70
C PHE A 112 -2.21 -3.27 -13.56
N SER A 113 -0.99 -2.86 -13.21
CA SER A 113 -0.19 -1.95 -14.03
C SER A 113 0.12 -2.56 -15.40
N THR A 114 0.53 -3.82 -15.42
CA THR A 114 0.83 -4.56 -16.66
C THR A 114 -0.44 -4.66 -17.52
N LEU A 115 -1.57 -5.06 -16.93
CA LEU A 115 -2.84 -5.16 -17.65
C LEU A 115 -3.30 -3.80 -18.19
N SER A 116 -3.14 -2.74 -17.41
CA SER A 116 -3.45 -1.38 -17.85
C SER A 116 -2.64 -1.01 -19.10
N LEU A 117 -1.33 -1.25 -19.10
CA LEU A 117 -0.47 -0.93 -20.25
C LEU A 117 -0.73 -1.82 -21.46
N VAL A 118 -1.18 -3.05 -21.27
CA VAL A 118 -1.72 -3.87 -22.37
C VAL A 118 -2.92 -3.18 -22.97
N VAL A 119 -3.88 -2.70 -22.17
CA VAL A 119 -5.06 -1.96 -22.67
C VAL A 119 -4.65 -0.67 -23.39
N PHE A 120 -3.77 0.15 -22.82
CA PHE A 120 -3.26 1.37 -23.50
C PHE A 120 -2.54 1.06 -24.82
N THR A 121 -1.78 -0.04 -24.88
CA THR A 121 -1.11 -0.45 -26.12
C THR A 121 -2.12 -0.92 -27.16
N LEU A 122 -3.18 -1.63 -26.74
CA LEU A 122 -4.28 -2.04 -27.61
C LEU A 122 -5.07 -0.83 -28.13
N THR A 123 -5.35 0.17 -27.29
CA THR A 123 -6.03 1.39 -27.73
C THR A 123 -5.22 2.18 -28.75
N ALA A 124 -3.90 2.20 -28.62
CA ALA A 124 -3.01 2.86 -29.59
C ALA A 124 -2.82 2.05 -30.89
N SER A 125 -2.81 0.72 -30.82
CA SER A 125 -2.49 -0.15 -31.97
C SER A 125 -3.72 -0.50 -32.82
N LEU A 126 -4.88 -0.72 -32.20
CA LEU A 126 -6.08 -1.19 -32.90
C LEU A 126 -6.90 -0.01 -33.42
N ARG A 127 -7.07 0.06 -34.75
CA ARG A 127 -7.89 1.09 -35.41
C ARG A 127 -9.36 1.09 -34.97
N GLY A 128 -9.87 -0.02 -34.42
CA GLY A 128 -11.24 -0.08 -33.87
C GLY A 128 -11.38 0.59 -32.50
N LEU A 129 -10.29 0.74 -31.74
CA LEU A 129 -10.28 1.29 -30.38
C LEU A 129 -9.88 2.76 -30.29
N ARG A 130 -9.61 3.39 -31.44
CA ARG A 130 -9.34 4.83 -31.55
C ARG A 130 -10.04 5.45 -32.76
N PRO A 131 -10.35 6.76 -32.72
CA PRO A 131 -10.87 7.50 -33.87
C PRO A 131 -10.00 7.36 -35.12
N ALA A 132 -10.60 7.62 -36.28
CA ALA A 132 -9.83 7.75 -37.51
C ALA A 132 -8.87 8.95 -37.40
N PRO A 133 -7.63 8.83 -37.90
CA PRO A 133 -6.68 9.95 -37.89
C PRO A 133 -7.28 11.15 -38.61
N CYS A 134 -7.21 12.32 -37.98
CA CYS A 134 -7.62 13.58 -38.57
C CYS A 134 -6.52 14.62 -38.34
N GLN A 135 -6.24 15.45 -39.34
CA GLN A 135 -5.35 16.59 -39.19
C GLN A 135 -6.19 17.87 -39.19
N PRO A 136 -6.06 18.74 -38.17
CA PRO A 136 -6.69 20.05 -38.18
C PRO A 136 -6.11 20.88 -39.34
N GLY A 137 -6.85 21.00 -40.44
CA GLY A 137 -6.42 21.78 -41.60
C GLY A 137 -6.68 21.16 -42.98
N ASP A 138 -7.02 19.87 -43.06
CA ASP A 138 -7.17 19.15 -44.35
C ASP A 138 -8.49 19.42 -45.10
N GLY A 139 -9.18 20.53 -44.82
CA GLY A 139 -10.42 20.91 -45.51
C GLY A 139 -11.63 19.98 -45.29
N ALA A 140 -11.49 18.92 -44.48
CA ALA A 140 -12.50 17.86 -44.27
C ALA A 140 -13.50 18.12 -43.12
N GLY A 141 -13.54 19.34 -42.57
CA GLY A 141 -14.41 19.68 -41.44
C GLY A 141 -13.83 19.31 -40.06
N PRO A 142 -14.58 19.53 -38.96
CA PRO A 142 -14.11 19.23 -37.60
C PRO A 142 -13.92 17.71 -37.40
N CYS A 143 -12.83 17.34 -36.74
CA CYS A 143 -12.52 15.95 -36.40
C CYS A 143 -13.69 15.26 -35.67
N GLN A 144 -14.01 14.02 -36.07
CA GLN A 144 -15.04 13.26 -35.40
C GLN A 144 -14.57 12.87 -33.98
N PRO A 145 -15.38 13.11 -32.93
CA PRO A 145 -15.05 12.70 -31.58
C PRO A 145 -15.03 11.16 -31.45
N ALA A 146 -14.30 10.67 -30.46
CA ALA A 146 -14.24 9.25 -30.16
C ALA A 146 -15.61 8.66 -29.81
N SER A 147 -15.86 7.44 -30.30
CA SER A 147 -17.08 6.73 -29.96
C SER A 147 -17.08 6.31 -28.49
N ALA A 148 -18.27 6.09 -27.93
CA ALA A 148 -18.42 5.68 -26.53
C ALA A 148 -17.62 4.39 -26.22
N GLY A 149 -17.55 3.44 -27.16
CA GLY A 149 -16.78 2.20 -26.99
C GLY A 149 -15.26 2.44 -26.95
N GLN A 150 -14.76 3.37 -27.78
CA GLN A 150 -13.33 3.74 -27.80
C GLN A 150 -12.92 4.43 -26.51
N MET A 151 -13.74 5.37 -26.03
CA MET A 151 -13.52 6.03 -24.75
C MET A 151 -13.64 5.05 -23.57
N ALA A 152 -14.59 4.12 -23.61
CA ALA A 152 -14.73 3.10 -22.58
C ALA A 152 -13.49 2.20 -22.47
N ALA A 153 -12.89 1.80 -23.60
CA ALA A 153 -11.65 1.03 -23.60
C ALA A 153 -10.48 1.83 -22.99
N LEU A 154 -10.35 3.12 -23.35
CA LEU A 154 -9.34 4.01 -22.77
C LEU A 154 -9.52 4.16 -21.25
N TYR A 155 -10.75 4.44 -20.81
CA TYR A 155 -11.05 4.60 -19.39
C TYR A 155 -10.92 3.30 -18.60
N ALA A 156 -11.13 2.14 -19.21
CA ALA A 156 -10.79 0.87 -18.59
C ALA A 156 -9.28 0.78 -18.30
N GLY A 157 -8.42 1.17 -19.26
CA GLY A 157 -6.98 1.26 -19.07
C GLY A 157 -6.59 2.21 -17.93
N VAL A 158 -7.16 3.42 -17.92
CA VAL A 158 -6.95 4.43 -16.85
C VAL A 158 -7.40 3.89 -15.49
N PHE A 159 -8.58 3.27 -15.41
CA PHE A 159 -9.11 2.70 -14.18
C PHE A 159 -8.19 1.61 -13.61
N LEU A 160 -7.71 0.71 -14.46
CA LEU A 160 -6.74 -0.32 -14.07
C LEU A 160 -5.44 0.30 -13.54
N MET A 161 -4.99 1.43 -14.12
CA MET A 161 -3.82 2.15 -13.62
C MET A 161 -4.10 2.79 -12.25
N CYS A 162 -5.28 3.34 -12.03
CA CYS A 162 -5.69 3.85 -10.72
C CYS A 162 -5.75 2.74 -9.66
N VAL A 163 -6.25 1.55 -10.00
CA VAL A 163 -6.25 0.38 -9.10
C VAL A 163 -4.81 -0.07 -8.83
N SER A 164 -3.96 -0.10 -9.85
CA SER A 164 -2.52 -0.35 -9.69
C SER A 164 -1.89 0.63 -8.70
N ALA A 165 -2.24 1.91 -8.73
CA ALA A 165 -1.67 2.89 -7.80
C ALA A 165 -1.94 2.57 -6.32
N ALA A 166 -2.97 1.78 -5.98
CA ALA A 166 -3.28 1.42 -4.60
C ALA A 166 -2.15 0.64 -3.90
N GLY A 167 -1.51 -0.30 -4.59
CA GLY A 167 -0.36 -1.04 -4.04
C GLY A 167 0.99 -0.35 -4.23
N SER A 168 1.01 0.89 -4.73
CA SER A 168 2.23 1.65 -4.97
C SER A 168 2.62 2.52 -3.76
N ARG A 169 3.73 3.27 -3.88
CA ARG A 169 4.25 4.24 -2.90
C ARG A 169 4.36 3.71 -1.46
N PHE A 170 3.30 3.83 -0.66
CA PHE A 170 3.31 3.45 0.76
C PHE A 170 3.58 1.96 0.94
N ASN A 171 2.84 1.10 0.23
CA ASN A 171 3.03 -0.35 0.34
C ASN A 171 4.41 -0.81 -0.15
N GLN A 172 4.97 -0.16 -1.18
CA GLN A 172 6.32 -0.48 -1.66
C GLN A 172 7.42 0.01 -0.71
N ALA A 173 7.28 1.21 -0.17
CA ALA A 173 8.21 1.75 0.82
C ALA A 173 8.20 0.88 2.08
N THR A 174 7.02 0.55 2.60
CA THR A 174 6.87 -0.34 3.77
C THR A 174 7.41 -1.73 3.49
N MET A 175 7.06 -2.34 2.34
CA MET A 175 7.61 -3.64 1.94
C MET A 175 9.15 -3.63 1.89
N GLY A 176 9.74 -2.56 1.38
CA GLY A 176 11.18 -2.38 1.37
C GLY A 176 11.76 -2.29 2.78
N ALA A 177 11.21 -1.41 3.61
CA ALA A 177 11.68 -1.21 4.99
C ALA A 177 11.57 -2.48 5.83
N ASP A 178 10.53 -3.29 5.60
CA ASP A 178 10.30 -4.58 6.25
C ASP A 178 11.40 -5.62 5.98
N GLN A 179 12.29 -5.38 5.00
CA GLN A 179 13.42 -6.26 4.72
C GLN A 179 14.56 -6.10 5.72
N PHE A 180 14.61 -5.01 6.49
CA PHE A 180 15.73 -4.66 7.35
C PHE A 180 15.28 -4.49 8.81
N ASP A 181 16.09 -4.97 9.75
CA ASP A 181 15.88 -4.76 11.19
C ASP A 181 16.52 -3.47 11.68
N ASP A 182 17.72 -3.16 11.17
CA ASP A 182 18.51 -1.98 11.54
C ASP A 182 17.89 -0.69 10.97
N PRO A 183 17.62 0.33 11.81
CA PRO A 183 17.19 1.65 11.36
C PRO A 183 18.12 2.28 10.32
N ALA A 184 19.45 2.12 10.44
CA ALA A 184 20.40 2.72 9.52
C ALA A 184 20.25 2.15 8.09
N ASP A 185 20.06 0.83 7.97
CA ASP A 185 19.80 0.18 6.68
C ASP A 185 18.47 0.63 6.07
N ARG A 186 17.44 0.86 6.90
CA ARG A 186 16.14 1.39 6.43
C ARG A 186 16.27 2.81 5.88
N ASP A 187 17.06 3.67 6.52
CA ASP A 187 17.31 5.03 6.04
C ASP A 187 18.02 5.03 4.69
N VAL A 188 19.03 4.17 4.52
CA VAL A 188 19.73 4.02 3.23
C VAL A 188 18.78 3.49 2.15
N LEU A 189 17.93 2.52 2.48
CA LEU A 189 16.92 2.03 1.55
C LEU A 189 15.92 3.13 1.17
N PHE A 190 15.49 3.95 2.13
CA PHE A 190 14.55 5.04 1.88
C PHE A 190 15.12 6.10 0.94
N ASN A 191 16.42 6.41 1.06
CA ASN A 191 17.12 7.24 0.09
C ASN A 191 17.10 6.62 -1.31
N TRP A 192 17.42 5.33 -1.44
CA TRP A 192 17.36 4.63 -2.72
C TRP A 192 15.95 4.54 -3.30
N PHE A 193 14.93 4.38 -2.46
CA PHE A 193 13.53 4.40 -2.87
C PHE A 193 13.19 5.70 -3.60
N PHE A 194 13.59 6.86 -3.05
CA PHE A 194 13.38 8.14 -3.72
C PHE A 194 14.22 8.30 -4.98
N ILE A 195 15.46 7.82 -4.99
CA ILE A 195 16.30 7.82 -6.19
C ILE A 195 15.59 7.05 -7.32
N PHE A 196 15.10 5.83 -7.06
CA PHE A 196 14.38 5.05 -8.06
C PHE A 196 13.06 5.71 -8.48
N PHE A 197 12.32 6.27 -7.52
CA PHE A 197 11.06 6.96 -7.79
C PHE A 197 11.27 8.15 -8.73
N TYR A 198 12.20 9.06 -8.41
CA TYR A 198 12.47 10.23 -9.24
C TYR A 198 13.16 9.87 -10.56
N ALA A 199 14.09 8.91 -10.56
CA ALA A 199 14.73 8.44 -11.80
C ALA A 199 13.70 7.88 -12.79
N SER A 200 12.76 7.06 -12.29
CA SER A 200 11.68 6.52 -13.13
C SER A 200 10.75 7.61 -13.67
N SER A 201 10.47 8.64 -12.86
CA SER A 201 9.65 9.78 -13.27
C SER A 201 10.34 10.63 -14.33
N VAL A 202 11.64 10.93 -14.17
CA VAL A 202 12.42 11.66 -15.17
C VAL A 202 12.50 10.88 -16.47
N LEU A 203 12.78 9.57 -16.40
CA LEU A 203 12.86 8.71 -17.59
C LEU A 203 11.52 8.67 -18.33
N ALA A 204 10.40 8.57 -17.61
CA ALA A 204 9.07 8.60 -18.20
C ALA A 204 8.76 9.96 -18.84
N SER A 205 8.94 11.06 -18.11
CA SER A 205 8.64 12.43 -18.59
C SER A 205 9.49 12.89 -19.76
N THR A 206 10.66 12.27 -19.97
CA THR A 206 11.59 12.63 -21.05
C THR A 206 11.56 11.60 -22.17
N VAL A 207 12.13 10.42 -21.94
CA VAL A 207 12.32 9.39 -22.97
C VAL A 207 11.00 8.81 -23.43
N ILE A 208 10.11 8.42 -22.50
CA ILE A 208 8.84 7.80 -22.89
C ILE A 208 7.93 8.81 -23.57
N VAL A 209 7.79 10.02 -23.02
CA VAL A 209 7.02 11.11 -23.65
C VAL A 209 7.57 11.42 -25.04
N TYR A 210 8.89 11.50 -25.21
CA TYR A 210 9.51 11.70 -26.52
C TYR A 210 9.12 10.60 -27.51
N VAL A 211 9.22 9.33 -27.12
CA VAL A 211 8.82 8.20 -27.97
C VAL A 211 7.33 8.27 -28.32
N GLN A 212 6.47 8.61 -27.36
CA GLN A 212 5.03 8.74 -27.57
C GLN A 212 4.69 9.84 -28.58
N ASP A 213 5.27 11.03 -28.43
CA ASP A 213 4.94 12.20 -29.25
C ASP A 213 5.58 12.20 -30.63
N THR A 214 6.80 11.65 -30.76
CA THR A 214 7.58 11.76 -32.00
C THR A 214 7.66 10.46 -32.80
N VAL A 215 7.63 9.30 -32.15
CA VAL A 215 7.81 8.01 -32.82
C VAL A 215 6.47 7.29 -32.98
N SER A 216 5.84 6.90 -31.87
CA SER A 216 4.54 6.23 -31.85
C SER A 216 4.02 6.05 -30.44
N TRP A 217 2.74 6.33 -30.23
CA TRP A 217 2.00 5.98 -29.01
C TRP A 217 2.06 4.48 -28.70
N THR A 218 1.93 3.62 -29.70
CA THR A 218 1.99 2.16 -29.53
C THR A 218 3.34 1.73 -28.98
N LEU A 219 4.44 2.28 -29.50
CA LEU A 219 5.79 1.97 -29.01
C LEU A 219 6.01 2.53 -27.62
N GLY A 220 5.57 3.76 -27.35
CA GLY A 220 5.68 4.37 -26.02
C GLY A 220 5.00 3.54 -24.94
N PHE A 221 3.72 3.18 -25.13
CA PHE A 221 2.99 2.32 -24.19
C PHE A 221 3.57 0.90 -24.14
N GLY A 222 4.01 0.34 -25.27
CA GLY A 222 4.63 -0.97 -25.34
C GLY A 222 5.93 -1.06 -24.52
N VAL A 223 6.80 -0.05 -24.62
CA VAL A 223 8.05 0.04 -23.83
C VAL A 223 7.76 0.20 -22.35
N SER A 224 6.81 1.06 -21.97
CA SER A 224 6.33 1.16 -20.58
C SER A 224 5.75 -0.18 -20.09
N GLY A 225 5.01 -0.89 -20.94
CA GLY A 225 4.46 -2.22 -20.66
C GLY A 225 5.56 -3.25 -20.40
N ALA A 226 6.60 -3.28 -21.23
CA ALA A 226 7.75 -4.15 -21.05
C ALA A 226 8.48 -3.85 -19.72
N ALA A 227 8.66 -2.57 -19.37
CA ALA A 227 9.23 -2.17 -18.09
C ALA A 227 8.38 -2.66 -16.89
N SER A 228 7.04 -2.59 -17.01
CA SER A 228 6.12 -3.12 -15.99
C SER A 228 6.27 -4.64 -15.82
N VAL A 229 6.33 -5.38 -16.93
CA VAL A 229 6.52 -6.84 -16.92
C VAL A 229 7.85 -7.23 -16.29
N VAL A 230 8.95 -6.55 -16.65
CA VAL A 230 10.28 -6.79 -16.06
C VAL A 230 10.25 -6.49 -14.57
N GLY A 231 9.62 -5.39 -14.15
CA GLY A 231 9.46 -5.06 -12.74
C GLY A 231 8.67 -6.12 -11.97
N LEU A 232 7.54 -6.59 -12.52
CA LEU A 232 6.73 -7.62 -11.89
C LEU A 232 7.49 -8.94 -11.81
N ALA A 233 8.19 -9.34 -12.87
CA ALA A 233 9.02 -10.53 -12.88
C ALA A 233 10.14 -10.46 -11.83
N ALA A 234 10.79 -9.30 -11.68
CA ALA A 234 11.81 -9.09 -10.65
C ALA A 234 11.23 -9.21 -9.23
N LEU A 235 10.06 -8.61 -8.97
CA LEU A 235 9.36 -8.75 -7.70
C LEU A 235 9.06 -10.23 -7.39
N LEU A 236 8.51 -10.96 -8.36
CA LEU A 236 8.16 -12.37 -8.20
C LEU A 236 9.41 -13.26 -8.04
N ALA A 237 10.50 -12.97 -8.74
CA ALA A 237 11.77 -13.68 -8.57
C ALA A 237 12.37 -13.47 -7.17
N GLY A 238 12.18 -12.28 -6.59
CA GLY A 238 12.58 -11.95 -5.22
C GLY A 238 11.73 -12.63 -4.13
N ALA A 239 10.58 -13.23 -4.48
CA ALA A 239 9.56 -13.70 -3.54
C ALA A 239 10.08 -14.62 -2.43
N ARG A 240 11.08 -15.46 -2.72
CA ARG A 240 11.69 -16.41 -1.78
C ARG A 240 12.64 -15.77 -0.77
N TYR A 241 13.18 -14.59 -1.11
CA TYR A 241 14.14 -13.85 -0.32
C TYR A 241 13.47 -12.84 0.60
N TYR A 242 12.27 -12.36 0.23
CA TYR A 242 11.57 -11.36 1.01
C TYR A 242 11.16 -11.86 2.39
N ARG A 243 11.44 -11.03 3.39
CA ARG A 243 10.82 -11.09 4.69
C ARG A 243 9.40 -10.54 4.58
N ARG A 244 8.43 -11.25 5.17
CA ARG A 244 7.01 -10.88 5.17
C ARG A 244 6.51 -10.87 6.61
N PRO A 245 6.56 -9.71 7.29
CA PRO A 245 6.04 -9.58 8.63
C PRO A 245 4.54 -9.89 8.70
N ALA A 246 4.06 -10.31 9.87
CA ALA A 246 2.63 -10.45 10.12
C ALA A 246 1.92 -9.09 10.05
N VAL A 247 0.66 -9.10 9.62
CA VAL A 247 -0.18 -7.89 9.55
C VAL A 247 -0.34 -7.27 10.94
N ARG A 248 -0.14 -5.95 11.04
CA ARG A 248 -0.20 -5.20 12.31
C ARG A 248 -1.60 -4.63 12.61
N GLY A 249 -2.55 -4.78 11.68
CA GLY A 249 -3.88 -4.18 11.75
C GLY A 249 -3.86 -2.71 11.32
N SER A 250 -4.97 -2.22 10.76
CA SER A 250 -5.08 -0.83 10.31
C SER A 250 -5.83 0.03 11.34
N PRO A 251 -5.30 1.19 11.77
CA PRO A 251 -5.99 2.09 12.70
C PRO A 251 -7.34 2.60 12.15
N PHE A 252 -7.48 2.67 10.83
CA PHE A 252 -8.74 3.02 10.16
C PHE A 252 -9.85 1.99 10.40
N THR A 253 -9.50 0.71 10.57
CA THR A 253 -10.50 -0.32 10.93
C THR A 253 -11.03 -0.09 12.34
N GLY A 254 -10.18 0.36 13.27
CA GLY A 254 -10.58 0.77 14.61
C GLY A 254 -11.54 1.97 14.57
N LEU A 255 -11.20 3.02 13.82
CA LEU A 255 -12.06 4.19 13.64
C LEU A 255 -13.42 3.83 13.03
N ALA A 256 -13.42 2.99 11.99
CA ALA A 256 -14.66 2.52 11.36
C ALA A 256 -15.52 1.71 12.34
N ARG A 257 -14.91 0.83 13.15
CA ARG A 257 -15.62 0.07 14.20
C ARG A 257 -16.27 1.01 15.22
N VAL A 258 -15.56 2.05 15.67
CA VAL A 258 -16.11 3.04 16.62
C VAL A 258 -17.28 3.80 16.01
N ALA A 259 -17.15 4.28 14.77
CA ALA A 259 -18.23 4.99 14.08
C ALA A 259 -19.48 4.10 13.89
N VAL A 260 -19.29 2.85 13.47
CA VAL A 260 -20.38 1.88 13.32
C VAL A 260 -21.01 1.56 14.67
N ALA A 261 -20.22 1.36 15.72
CA ALA A 261 -20.71 1.09 17.07
C ALA A 261 -21.51 2.27 17.62
N ALA A 262 -21.03 3.51 17.44
CA ALA A 262 -21.73 4.72 17.84
C ALA A 262 -23.06 4.89 17.08
N ALA A 263 -23.07 4.65 15.76
CA ALA A 263 -24.28 4.72 14.95
C ALA A 263 -25.31 3.65 15.36
N ARG A 264 -24.89 2.41 15.62
CA ARG A 264 -25.76 1.32 16.08
C ARG A 264 -26.30 1.57 17.49
N LYS A 265 -25.46 2.09 18.39
CA LYS A 265 -25.81 2.38 19.78
C LYS A 265 -26.37 3.80 20.00
N ARG A 266 -26.71 4.53 18.92
CA ARG A 266 -27.23 5.92 19.01
C ARG A 266 -28.51 6.09 19.83
N LYS A 267 -29.26 5.00 20.04
CA LYS A 267 -30.51 4.97 20.82
C LYS A 267 -30.32 4.50 22.27
N VAL A 268 -29.08 4.17 22.67
CA VAL A 268 -28.78 3.76 24.03
C VAL A 268 -28.74 5.01 24.91
N ASN A 269 -29.73 5.15 25.79
CA ASN A 269 -29.72 6.18 26.82
C ASN A 269 -28.75 5.75 27.93
N VAL A 270 -27.54 6.32 27.92
CA VAL A 270 -26.51 6.05 28.93
C VAL A 270 -26.88 6.68 30.29
N ALA A 271 -27.87 7.58 30.33
CA ALA A 271 -28.34 8.26 31.53
C ALA A 271 -29.09 7.37 32.55
N THR A 272 -29.41 6.11 32.22
CA THR A 272 -30.19 5.21 33.10
C THR A 272 -29.33 4.19 33.85
N SER A 273 -28.03 4.08 33.53
CA SER A 273 -27.10 3.22 34.27
C SER A 273 -26.38 4.07 35.32
N GLY A 274 -26.78 3.94 36.59
CA GLY A 274 -26.28 4.72 37.73
C GLY A 274 -24.79 4.61 38.07
N GLU A 275 -23.97 4.02 37.19
CA GLU A 275 -22.51 4.04 37.26
C GLU A 275 -21.94 4.08 35.84
N LEU A 276 -21.60 5.28 35.35
CA LEU A 276 -20.71 5.41 34.20
C LEU A 276 -19.28 5.08 34.66
N LYS A 277 -18.89 3.81 34.54
CA LYS A 277 -17.48 3.41 34.68
C LYS A 277 -16.73 3.81 33.41
N PHE A 278 -16.02 4.95 33.47
CA PHE A 278 -15.06 5.32 32.45
C PHE A 278 -13.83 4.41 32.56
N TYR A 279 -13.51 3.70 31.48
CA TYR A 279 -12.29 2.90 31.41
C TYR A 279 -11.10 3.85 31.28
N HIS A 280 -10.53 4.26 32.41
CA HIS A 280 -9.18 4.82 32.41
C HIS A 280 -8.23 3.65 32.23
N GLY A 281 -7.50 3.60 31.11
CA GLY A 281 -6.47 2.59 30.88
C GLY A 281 -5.49 2.53 32.06
N PRO A 282 -4.76 1.42 32.26
CA PRO A 282 -3.97 1.18 33.45
C PRO A 282 -3.09 2.39 33.76
N ARG A 283 -3.37 3.06 34.89
CA ARG A 283 -2.56 4.17 35.38
C ARG A 283 -1.18 3.57 35.64
N ARG A 284 -0.17 4.00 34.87
CA ARG A 284 1.23 3.64 35.11
C ARG A 284 1.57 4.14 36.52
N SER A 285 1.48 3.25 37.49
CA SER A 285 1.76 3.56 38.89
C SER A 285 3.27 3.75 39.01
N GLY A 286 3.65 5.01 39.01
CA GLY A 286 5.00 5.50 39.15
C GLY A 286 4.97 6.93 39.66
N ASP A 287 4.20 7.16 40.71
CA ASP A 287 4.53 8.18 41.70
C ASP A 287 3.86 7.81 43.02
N GLY A 288 4.64 7.79 44.10
CA GLY A 288 4.19 7.36 45.41
C GLY A 288 3.33 8.42 46.08
N ASP A 289 2.22 7.99 46.69
CA ASP A 289 1.96 8.17 48.12
C ASP A 289 0.56 7.65 48.49
N ASP A 290 0.57 6.72 49.45
CA ASP A 290 -0.38 6.49 50.54
C ASP A 290 -1.90 6.22 50.35
N LYS A 291 -2.26 5.09 50.98
CA LYS A 291 -3.49 4.72 51.72
C LYS A 291 -4.63 3.96 51.01
N ALA A 292 -4.66 2.67 51.32
CA ALA A 292 -5.75 1.87 51.90
C ALA A 292 -7.18 2.04 51.35
N GLY A 293 -7.70 0.97 50.74
CA GLY A 293 -9.14 0.76 50.55
C GLY A 293 -9.47 -0.44 49.67
N ASN A 294 -9.93 -1.52 50.32
CA ASN A 294 -10.70 -2.70 49.87
C ASN A 294 -10.57 -3.24 48.44
N GLY A 295 -10.32 -4.56 48.39
CA GLY A 295 -10.23 -5.34 47.16
C GLY A 295 -11.57 -5.53 46.44
N GLU A 296 -11.49 -5.44 45.12
CA GLU A 296 -12.35 -6.14 44.19
C GLU A 296 -11.48 -6.51 42.98
N THR A 297 -11.40 -7.81 42.68
CA THR A 297 -10.63 -8.35 41.56
C THR A 297 -11.26 -7.88 40.23
N ASP A 298 -10.62 -6.91 39.58
CA ASP A 298 -10.94 -6.48 38.22
C ASP A 298 -10.57 -7.61 37.23
N GLN A 299 -11.57 -8.44 36.88
CA GLN A 299 -11.46 -9.36 35.75
C GLN A 299 -11.66 -8.58 34.45
N ALA A 300 -10.61 -8.51 33.62
CA ALA A 300 -10.70 -7.99 32.27
C ALA A 300 -11.69 -8.83 31.43
N PRO A 301 -12.63 -8.21 30.69
CA PRO A 301 -13.53 -8.96 29.82
C PRO A 301 -12.75 -9.54 28.64
N SER A 302 -13.10 -10.77 28.25
CA SER A 302 -12.53 -11.46 27.09
C SER A 302 -12.78 -10.70 25.79
N ASP A 303 -11.78 -10.71 24.90
CA ASP A 303 -11.74 -10.04 23.58
C ASP A 303 -12.78 -10.53 22.55
N SER A 304 -13.88 -11.15 22.96
CA SER A 304 -14.96 -11.57 22.08
C SER A 304 -16.12 -10.57 22.10
N PHE A 305 -16.14 -9.67 21.12
CA PHE A 305 -17.34 -8.95 20.67
C PHE A 305 -17.34 -8.80 19.14
#